data_AF-A0A973RYT3-F1
#
_entry.id   AF-A0A973RYT3-F1
#
_cell.length_a   1.000
_cell.length_b   1.000
_cell.length_c   1.000
_cell.angle_alpha   90.00
_cell.angle_beta   90.00
_cell.angle_gamma   90.00
#
_symmetry.space_group_name_H-M   'P 1'
#
loop_
_entity.id
_entity.type
_entity.pdbx_description
1 polymer ?
#
loop_
_entity_poly.entity_id
_entity_poly.type
_entity_poly.pdbx_seq_one_letter_code
_entity_poly.pdbx_strand_id
1 'polypeptide(L)'
;MHHSIRNSLSRNSLALVPLALVLLAPAARGGEAEALPPAVRNANAQLLSQFFAQTGASPAVLEYRRKLAEYQAARAAFDAEAGAYWSQVSEKRRTRNAKRRSGQRVTLDDYVLEHPPLYNGPKKPVNPEPEETPDRPPRKPIPVVADFLRAAQELYQFTPQRPSSEVEFKRAYARYALASGLTREQAVRVYSFETGGTGSYDVQAGIEHGG
;
A
#
# COMPACT_ATOMS: atom_id res chain seq x y z
N MET A 1 29.56 11.99 53.19
CA MET A 1 30.15 10.64 53.08
C MET A 1 30.53 10.41 51.63
N HIS A 2 31.84 10.43 51.36
CA HIS A 2 32.46 10.24 50.07
C HIS A 2 32.20 8.82 49.54
N HIS A 3 31.62 8.68 48.35
CA HIS A 3 31.73 7.43 47.61
C HIS A 3 32.72 7.57 46.46
N SER A 4 33.73 6.72 46.58
CA SER A 4 35.02 6.71 45.93
C SER A 4 34.93 6.05 44.55
N ILE A 5 35.52 6.75 43.58
CA ILE A 5 35.79 6.29 42.22
C ILE A 5 36.80 5.15 42.30
N ARG A 6 36.44 3.97 41.79
CA ARG A 6 37.40 2.89 41.52
C ARG A 6 37.47 2.63 40.02
N ASN A 7 38.49 3.24 39.42
CA ASN A 7 39.05 2.89 38.12
C ASN A 7 39.61 1.46 38.18
N SER A 8 39.13 0.55 37.33
CA SER A 8 39.84 -0.69 37.00
C SER A 8 40.35 -0.60 35.56
N LEU A 9 41.61 -0.19 35.44
CA LEU A 9 42.43 -0.27 34.23
C LEU A 9 42.74 -1.75 33.95
N SER A 10 42.04 -2.37 33.00
CA SER A 10 42.49 -3.63 32.40
C SER A 10 43.52 -3.31 31.31
N ARG A 11 44.77 -3.67 31.61
CA ARG A 11 45.89 -3.72 30.67
C ARG A 11 45.65 -4.90 29.73
N ASN A 12 45.17 -4.65 28.51
CA ASN A 12 45.27 -5.64 27.43
C ASN A 12 46.38 -5.21 26.47
N SER A 13 47.36 -6.10 26.41
CA SER A 13 48.64 -5.98 25.74
C SER A 13 48.48 -5.80 24.24
N LEU A 14 49.14 -4.76 23.72
CA LEU A 14 49.39 -4.52 22.31
C LEU A 14 50.18 -5.70 21.72
N ALA A 15 49.52 -6.50 20.87
CA ALA A 15 50.22 -7.37 19.93
C ALA A 15 50.50 -6.55 18.66
N LEU A 16 51.73 -6.03 18.55
CA LEU A 16 52.30 -5.48 17.32
C LEU A 16 52.45 -6.61 16.30
N VAL A 17 51.61 -6.62 15.26
CA VAL A 17 51.83 -7.42 14.04
C VAL A 17 52.59 -6.54 13.06
N PRO A 18 53.73 -6.99 12.49
CA PRO A 18 54.54 -6.13 11.63
C PRO A 18 53.83 -5.91 10.29
N LEU A 19 53.53 -4.65 10.01
CA LEU A 19 53.07 -4.15 8.72
C LEU A 19 54.28 -4.09 7.78
N ALA A 20 54.49 -5.12 6.95
CA ALA A 20 55.48 -5.08 5.88
C ALA A 20 54.93 -4.26 4.71
N LEU A 21 55.38 -3.00 4.61
CA LEU A 21 55.15 -2.11 3.49
C LEU A 21 56.08 -2.51 2.34
N VAL A 22 55.58 -3.27 1.36
CA VAL A 22 56.29 -3.48 0.08
C VAL A 22 55.80 -2.43 -0.92
N LEU A 23 56.56 -1.34 -1.02
CA LEU A 23 56.55 -0.41 -2.14
C LEU A 23 57.17 -1.12 -3.35
N LEU A 24 56.35 -1.50 -4.32
CA LEU A 24 56.82 -1.82 -5.66
C LEU A 24 55.98 -1.06 -6.68
N ALA A 25 56.48 0.10 -7.08
CA ALA A 25 56.02 0.79 -8.27
C ALA A 25 56.80 0.28 -9.49
N PRO A 26 56.14 -0.08 -10.60
CA PRO A 26 56.72 0.05 -11.92
C PRO A 26 56.14 1.28 -12.61
N ALA A 27 57.05 2.11 -13.12
CA ALA A 27 56.75 3.17 -14.05
C ALA A 27 56.19 2.60 -15.37
N ALA A 28 55.09 3.23 -15.82
CA ALA A 28 54.66 3.43 -17.20
C ALA A 28 54.75 2.26 -18.20
N ARG A 29 53.58 1.85 -18.72
CA ARG A 29 53.26 1.96 -20.16
C ARG A 29 51.79 1.71 -20.41
N GLY A 30 51.18 2.61 -21.18
CA GLY A 30 49.84 2.41 -21.74
C GLY A 30 49.83 1.20 -22.65
N GLY A 31 48.78 0.40 -22.51
CA GLY A 31 48.52 -0.81 -23.26
C GLY A 31 47.48 -1.60 -22.49
N GLU A 32 46.26 -1.62 -23.04
CA GLU A 32 45.14 -2.53 -22.77
C GLU A 32 45.03 -3.13 -21.37
N ALA A 33 43.92 -2.82 -20.68
CA ALA A 33 43.53 -3.40 -19.39
C ALA A 33 43.87 -4.91 -19.31
N GLU A 34 45.04 -5.20 -18.72
CA GLU A 34 45.63 -6.54 -18.68
C GLU A 34 44.73 -7.40 -17.80
N ALA A 35 43.92 -8.21 -18.45
CA ALA A 35 43.02 -9.13 -17.78
C ALA A 35 43.87 -10.11 -16.97
N LEU A 36 43.88 -9.94 -15.64
CA LEU A 36 44.59 -10.77 -14.66
C LEU A 36 44.66 -12.26 -15.08
N PRO A 37 45.75 -12.99 -14.83
CA PRO A 37 45.83 -14.41 -15.14
C PRO A 37 44.62 -15.16 -14.56
N PRO A 38 44.05 -16.15 -15.28
CA PRO A 38 42.84 -16.85 -14.86
C PRO A 38 42.98 -17.47 -13.46
N ALA A 39 44.18 -17.94 -13.10
CA ALA A 39 44.48 -18.45 -11.76
C ALA A 39 44.30 -17.40 -10.64
N VAL A 40 44.71 -16.15 -10.87
CA VAL A 40 44.59 -15.06 -9.90
C VAL A 40 43.13 -14.61 -9.79
N ARG A 41 42.39 -14.57 -10.91
CA ARG A 41 40.93 -14.31 -10.90
C ARG A 41 40.17 -15.38 -10.12
N ASN A 42 40.52 -16.65 -10.31
CA ASN A 42 39.88 -17.78 -9.63
C ASN A 42 40.18 -17.79 -8.12
N ALA A 43 41.41 -17.48 -7.71
CA ALA A 43 41.79 -17.35 -6.30
C ALA A 43 41.06 -16.20 -5.61
N ASN A 44 40.95 -15.03 -6.26
CA ASN A 44 40.19 -13.90 -5.74
C ASN A 44 38.69 -14.22 -5.62
N ALA A 45 38.12 -14.92 -6.60
CA ALA A 45 36.73 -15.37 -6.53
C ALA A 45 36.49 -16.37 -5.38
N GLN A 46 37.44 -17.27 -5.12
CA GLN A 46 37.39 -18.21 -3.99
C GLN A 46 37.55 -17.52 -2.63
N LEU A 47 38.42 -16.51 -2.52
CA LEU A 47 38.56 -15.73 -1.29
C LEU A 47 37.31 -14.88 -1.00
N LEU A 48 36.73 -14.26 -2.03
CA LEU A 48 35.47 -13.52 -1.91
C LEU A 48 34.32 -14.45 -1.50
N SER A 49 34.19 -15.63 -2.11
CA SER A 49 33.15 -16.59 -1.73
C SER A 49 33.31 -17.10 -0.31
N GLN A 50 34.55 -17.37 0.15
CA GLN A 50 34.83 -17.75 1.53
C GLN A 50 34.54 -16.60 2.51
N PHE A 51 34.85 -15.36 2.15
CA PHE A 51 34.55 -14.19 2.97
C PHE A 51 33.04 -13.98 3.11
N PHE A 52 32.26 -14.11 2.02
CA PHE A 52 30.80 -14.04 2.09
C PHE A 52 30.17 -15.24 2.80
N ALA A 53 30.77 -16.42 2.72
CA ALA A 53 30.34 -17.59 3.49
C ALA A 53 30.61 -17.42 5.00
N GLN A 54 31.71 -16.78 5.40
CA GLN A 54 32.05 -16.51 6.80
C GLN A 54 31.26 -15.34 7.41
N THR A 55 30.98 -14.30 6.63
CA THR A 55 30.25 -13.09 7.09
C THR A 55 28.74 -13.18 6.88
N GLY A 56 28.27 -14.16 6.09
CA GLY A 56 26.84 -14.42 5.86
C GLY A 56 26.10 -13.35 5.07
N ALA A 57 26.79 -12.35 4.50
CA ALA A 57 26.15 -11.24 3.78
C ALA A 57 26.77 -11.06 2.39
N SER A 58 25.98 -11.26 1.34
CA SER A 58 26.42 -10.95 -0.03
C SER A 58 26.56 -9.43 -0.23
N PRO A 59 27.32 -8.96 -1.24
CA PRO A 59 27.39 -7.53 -1.56
C PRO A 59 26.01 -6.88 -1.79
N ALA A 60 25.07 -7.62 -2.37
CA ALA A 60 23.70 -7.17 -2.58
C ALA A 60 22.95 -6.92 -1.25
N VAL A 61 23.18 -7.77 -0.24
CA VAL A 61 22.59 -7.61 1.11
C VAL A 61 23.16 -6.38 1.81
N LEU A 62 24.46 -6.11 1.67
CA LEU A 62 25.07 -4.92 2.24
C LEU A 62 24.54 -3.62 1.61
N GLU A 63 24.41 -3.59 0.27
CA GLU A 63 23.77 -2.47 -0.42
C GLU A 63 22.30 -2.28 -0.01
N TYR A 64 21.55 -3.37 0.11
CA TYR A 64 20.17 -3.35 0.57
C TYR A 64 20.05 -2.73 1.96
N ARG A 65 20.89 -3.17 2.91
CA ARG A 65 20.90 -2.64 4.28
C ARG A 65 21.21 -1.14 4.32
N ARG A 66 22.15 -0.67 3.49
CA ARG A 66 22.45 0.77 3.37
C ARG A 66 21.25 1.55 2.85
N LYS A 67 20.67 1.13 1.71
CA LYS A 67 19.49 1.76 1.12
C LYS A 67 18.28 1.70 2.07
N LEU A 68 18.18 0.65 2.88
CA LEU A 68 17.11 0.48 3.85
C LEU A 68 17.26 1.48 5.00
N ALA A 69 18.48 1.67 5.51
CA ALA A 69 18.75 2.68 6.54
C ALA A 69 18.44 4.10 6.05
N GLU A 70 18.86 4.43 4.82
CA GLU A 70 18.54 5.71 4.17
C GLU A 70 17.02 5.91 4.03
N TYR A 71 16.30 4.87 3.56
CA TYR A 71 14.84 4.88 3.50
C TYR A 71 14.19 5.06 4.86
N GLN A 72 14.61 4.31 5.87
CA GLN A 72 14.04 4.36 7.22
C GLN A 72 14.24 5.74 7.85
N ALA A 73 15.41 6.34 7.71
CA ALA A 73 15.69 7.68 8.22
C ALA A 73 14.79 8.74 7.54
N ALA A 74 14.72 8.74 6.21
CA ALA A 74 13.86 9.65 5.46
C ALA A 74 12.38 9.43 5.76
N ARG A 75 11.97 8.16 5.94
CA ARG A 75 10.59 7.80 6.24
C ARG A 75 10.19 8.19 7.65
N ALA A 76 11.08 8.03 8.63
CA ALA A 76 10.81 8.45 10.01
C ALA A 76 10.60 9.97 10.13
N ALA A 77 11.41 10.76 9.42
CA ALA A 77 11.24 12.22 9.38
C ALA A 77 9.87 12.60 8.77
N PHE A 78 9.51 11.98 7.64
CA PHE A 78 8.22 12.18 7.00
C PHE A 78 7.05 11.75 7.91
N ASP A 79 7.15 10.59 8.55
CA ASP A 79 6.08 10.06 9.40
C ASP A 79 5.85 10.96 10.63
N ALA A 80 6.89 11.61 11.15
CA ALA A 80 6.76 12.61 12.22
C ALA A 80 5.98 13.85 11.75
N GLU A 81 6.32 14.40 10.58
CA GLU A 81 5.64 15.56 9.99
C GLU A 81 4.19 15.22 9.61
N ALA A 82 3.99 14.11 8.90
CA ALA A 82 2.67 13.62 8.52
C ALA A 82 1.82 13.31 9.77
N GLY A 83 2.42 12.74 10.81
CA GLY A 83 1.77 12.49 12.10
C GLY A 83 1.24 13.77 12.74
N ALA A 84 2.03 14.86 12.72
CA ALA A 84 1.60 16.16 13.22
C ALA A 84 0.42 16.72 12.40
N TYR A 85 0.50 16.65 11.07
CA TYR A 85 -0.59 17.06 10.17
C TYR A 85 -1.90 16.29 10.47
N TRP A 86 -1.83 14.95 10.52
CA TRP A 86 -3.03 14.13 10.78
C TRP A 86 -3.61 14.33 12.18
N SER A 87 -2.76 14.63 13.16
CA SER A 87 -3.19 15.03 14.50
C SER A 87 -3.96 16.35 14.47
N GLN A 88 -3.47 17.35 13.73
CA GLN A 88 -4.16 18.62 13.54
C GLN A 88 -5.52 18.45 12.84
N VAL A 89 -5.59 17.63 11.78
CA VAL A 89 -6.85 17.31 11.08
C VAL A 89 -7.85 16.66 12.04
N SER A 90 -7.39 15.71 12.84
CA SER A 90 -8.22 15.03 13.83
C SER A 90 -8.73 15.99 14.90
N GLU A 91 -7.90 16.92 15.38
CA GLU A 91 -8.29 17.96 16.32
C GLU A 91 -9.35 18.88 15.76
N LYS A 92 -9.11 19.46 14.58
CA LYS A 92 -10.08 20.32 13.88
C LYS A 92 -11.41 19.59 13.65
N ARG A 93 -11.37 18.30 13.31
CA ARG A 93 -12.59 17.47 13.22
C ARG A 93 -13.33 17.36 14.55
N ARG A 94 -12.64 17.16 15.67
CA ARG A 94 -13.24 17.16 17.01
C ARG A 94 -13.91 18.50 17.33
N THR A 95 -13.22 19.61 17.11
CA THR A 95 -13.76 20.96 17.32
C THR A 95 -15.02 21.22 16.49
N ARG A 96 -15.00 20.90 15.19
CA ARG A 96 -16.19 21.05 14.33
C ARG A 96 -17.38 20.24 14.83
N ASN A 97 -17.14 19.00 15.27
CA ASN A 97 -18.20 18.16 15.80
C ASN A 97 -18.79 18.72 17.10
N ALA A 98 -17.96 19.29 17.97
CA ALA A 98 -18.43 19.98 19.17
C ALA A 98 -19.28 21.21 18.82
N LYS A 99 -18.81 22.06 17.90
CA LYS A 99 -19.56 23.24 17.41
C LYS A 99 -20.93 22.88 16.83
N ARG A 100 -20.98 21.83 16.01
CA ARG A 100 -22.26 21.35 15.45
C ARG A 100 -23.23 20.89 16.53
N ARG A 101 -22.75 20.21 17.58
CA ARG A 101 -23.58 19.79 18.71
C ARG A 101 -24.11 20.96 19.53
N SER A 102 -23.35 22.04 19.63
CA SER A 102 -23.76 23.26 20.35
C SER A 102 -24.51 24.27 19.47
N GLY A 103 -24.82 23.93 18.21
CA GLY A 103 -25.49 24.84 17.26
C GLY A 103 -24.63 26.03 16.83
N GLN A 104 -23.33 26.01 17.10
CA GLN A 104 -22.40 27.06 16.70
C GLN A 104 -22.04 26.94 15.22
N ARG A 105 -21.86 28.08 14.55
CA ARG A 105 -21.42 28.15 13.16
C ARG A 105 -19.98 27.64 13.03
N VAL A 106 -19.77 26.73 12.09
CA VAL A 106 -18.44 26.27 11.66
C VAL A 106 -17.90 27.26 10.62
N THR A 107 -16.66 27.71 10.80
CA THR A 107 -15.98 28.66 9.90
C THR A 107 -14.77 28.02 9.23
N LEU A 108 -14.11 28.76 8.32
CA LEU A 108 -12.90 28.33 7.62
C LEU A 108 -11.77 27.94 8.60
N ASP A 109 -11.65 28.67 9.71
CA ASP A 109 -10.62 28.45 10.75
C ASP A 109 -10.76 27.10 11.46
N ASP A 110 -11.93 26.45 11.34
CA ASP A 110 -12.16 25.11 11.86
C ASP A 110 -11.66 24.00 10.92
N TYR A 111 -10.96 24.37 9.84
CA TYR A 111 -10.35 23.44 8.89
C TYR A 111 -8.83 23.58 8.87
N VAL A 112 -8.19 22.52 8.40
CA VAL A 112 -6.80 22.57 7.94
C VAL A 112 -6.88 22.90 6.46
N LEU A 113 -6.28 24.01 6.06
CA LEU A 113 -6.33 24.50 4.67
C LEU A 113 -5.09 24.13 3.86
N GLU A 114 -4.04 23.69 4.56
CA GLU A 114 -2.82 23.21 3.96
C GLU A 114 -2.98 21.76 3.51
N HIS A 115 -2.22 21.39 2.48
CA HIS A 115 -2.18 20.02 1.98
C HIS A 115 -1.31 19.13 2.88
N PRO A 116 -1.57 17.81 2.91
CA PRO A 116 -0.70 16.88 3.62
C PRO A 116 0.72 16.94 3.04
N PRO A 117 1.76 16.71 3.87
CA PRO A 117 3.12 16.63 3.39
C PRO A 117 3.24 15.48 2.37
N LEU A 118 4.07 15.70 1.35
CA LEU A 118 4.33 14.71 0.31
C LEU A 118 5.65 13.99 0.59
N TYR A 119 5.63 12.66 0.52
CA TYR A 119 6.86 11.87 0.67
C TYR A 119 7.73 12.03 -0.57
N ASN A 120 8.90 12.64 -0.40
CA ASN A 120 9.91 12.85 -1.45
C ASN A 120 11.22 12.06 -1.20
N GLY A 121 11.22 11.18 -0.19
CA GLY A 121 12.36 10.34 0.15
C GLY A 121 12.59 9.19 -0.83
N PRO A 122 13.69 8.42 -0.65
CA PRO A 122 13.98 7.26 -1.49
C PRO A 122 12.87 6.21 -1.39
N LYS A 123 12.71 5.37 -2.42
CA LYS A 123 11.74 4.27 -2.37
C LYS A 123 12.24 3.18 -1.43
N LYS A 124 11.31 2.44 -0.80
CA LYS A 124 11.66 1.27 0.00
C LYS A 124 12.44 0.26 -0.87
N PRO A 125 13.67 -0.12 -0.49
CA PRO A 125 14.44 -1.07 -1.27
C PRO A 125 13.82 -2.47 -1.20
N VAL A 126 14.01 -3.26 -2.26
CA VAL A 126 13.56 -4.66 -2.33
C VAL A 126 14.60 -5.54 -1.66
N ASN A 127 14.14 -6.46 -0.79
CA ASN A 127 15.01 -7.42 -0.13
C ASN A 127 15.58 -8.40 -1.18
N PRO A 128 16.93 -8.51 -1.32
CA PRO A 128 17.55 -9.44 -2.26
C PRO A 128 17.52 -10.89 -1.78
N GLU A 129 17.28 -11.14 -0.49
CA GLU A 129 17.13 -12.48 0.05
C GLU A 129 15.75 -13.04 -0.34
N PRO A 130 15.63 -14.34 -0.64
CA PRO A 130 14.33 -14.97 -0.79
C PRO A 130 13.60 -14.82 0.54
N GLU A 131 12.61 -13.92 0.60
CA GLU A 131 11.68 -13.95 1.72
C GLU A 131 10.95 -15.27 1.63
N GLU A 132 11.03 -16.08 2.67
CA GLU A 132 10.04 -17.12 2.95
C GLU A 132 8.72 -16.38 3.17
N THR A 133 8.07 -15.95 2.10
CA THR A 133 6.73 -15.41 2.17
C THR A 133 5.90 -16.56 2.72
N PRO A 134 5.33 -16.46 3.93
CA PRO A 134 4.43 -17.49 4.40
C PRO A 134 3.36 -17.64 3.33
N ASP A 135 3.07 -18.89 2.94
CA ASP A 135 2.09 -19.18 1.90
C ASP A 135 0.86 -18.34 2.18
N ARG A 136 0.60 -17.39 1.28
CA ARG A 136 -0.51 -16.47 1.45
C ARG A 136 -1.74 -17.36 1.60
N PRO A 137 -2.54 -17.23 2.68
CA PRO A 137 -3.71 -18.06 2.83
C PRO A 137 -4.54 -17.94 1.55
N PRO A 138 -5.08 -19.05 1.03
CA PRO A 138 -5.83 -19.03 -0.21
C PRO A 138 -6.90 -17.95 -0.09
N ARG A 139 -6.93 -17.05 -1.09
CA ARG A 139 -7.90 -15.96 -1.12
C ARG A 139 -9.30 -16.58 -1.05
N LYS A 140 -10.09 -16.16 -0.06
CA LYS A 140 -11.50 -16.50 -0.03
C LYS A 140 -12.13 -16.05 -1.35
N PRO A 141 -12.90 -16.92 -2.03
CA PRO A 141 -13.60 -16.51 -3.25
C PRO A 141 -14.52 -15.34 -2.93
N ILE A 142 -14.51 -14.32 -3.79
CA ILE A 142 -15.41 -13.19 -3.69
C ILE A 142 -16.78 -13.66 -4.22
N PRO A 143 -17.86 -13.56 -3.42
CA PRO A 143 -19.19 -13.96 -3.88
C PRO A 143 -19.62 -13.19 -5.12
N VAL A 144 -20.25 -13.89 -6.06
CA VAL A 144 -20.82 -13.30 -7.28
C VAL A 144 -22.33 -13.12 -7.12
N VAL A 145 -22.97 -12.45 -8.08
CA VAL A 145 -24.43 -12.20 -8.09
C VAL A 145 -25.23 -13.49 -7.84
N ALA A 146 -24.81 -14.62 -8.42
CA ALA A 146 -25.47 -15.91 -8.22
C ALA A 146 -25.47 -16.37 -6.75
N ASP A 147 -24.39 -16.10 -6.00
CA ASP A 147 -24.30 -16.44 -4.58
C ASP A 147 -25.27 -15.59 -3.76
N PHE A 148 -25.38 -14.30 -4.08
CA PHE A 148 -26.34 -13.40 -3.42
C PHE A 148 -27.79 -13.78 -3.73
N LEU A 149 -28.10 -14.14 -4.98
CA LEU A 149 -29.45 -14.58 -5.35
C LEU A 149 -29.82 -15.92 -4.70
N ARG A 150 -28.87 -16.85 -4.61
CA ARG A 150 -29.08 -18.10 -3.86
C ARG A 150 -29.34 -17.83 -2.38
N ALA A 151 -28.51 -16.99 -1.75
CA ALA A 151 -28.70 -16.61 -0.35
C ALA A 151 -30.03 -15.88 -0.13
N ALA A 152 -30.46 -15.02 -1.06
CA ALA A 152 -31.73 -14.33 -0.98
C ALA A 152 -32.93 -15.29 -1.06
N GLN A 153 -32.82 -16.32 -1.90
CA GLN A 153 -33.84 -17.37 -1.97
C GLN A 153 -33.88 -18.22 -0.69
N GLU A 154 -32.73 -18.60 -0.15
CA GLU A 154 -32.66 -19.43 1.06
C GLU A 154 -33.14 -18.70 2.32
N LEU A 155 -32.73 -17.44 2.50
CA LEU A 155 -32.98 -16.68 3.73
C LEU A 155 -34.30 -15.90 3.69
N TYR A 156 -34.71 -15.42 2.53
CA TYR A 156 -35.85 -14.51 2.38
C TYR A 156 -36.92 -15.04 1.42
N GLN A 157 -36.75 -16.25 0.87
CA GLN A 157 -37.63 -16.80 -0.17
C GLN A 157 -37.81 -15.84 -1.35
N PHE A 158 -36.78 -15.02 -1.60
CA PHE A 158 -36.82 -13.99 -2.63
C PHE A 158 -36.17 -14.51 -3.91
N THR A 159 -36.97 -14.59 -4.96
CA THR A 159 -36.49 -14.74 -6.34
C THR A 159 -36.86 -13.49 -7.13
N PRO A 160 -35.89 -12.76 -7.71
CA PRO A 160 -36.21 -11.61 -8.54
C PRO A 160 -36.98 -12.05 -9.79
N GLN A 161 -38.00 -11.29 -10.17
CA GLN A 161 -38.64 -11.46 -11.48
C GLN A 161 -37.65 -11.05 -12.58
N ARG A 162 -37.61 -11.83 -13.67
CA ARG A 162 -36.76 -11.57 -14.83
C ARG A 162 -37.61 -11.46 -16.09
N PRO A 163 -38.24 -10.30 -16.35
CA PRO A 163 -38.95 -10.06 -17.59
C PRO A 163 -37.99 -10.25 -18.77
N SER A 164 -38.43 -11.00 -19.77
CA SER A 164 -37.64 -11.34 -20.96
C SER A 164 -37.70 -10.26 -22.06
N SER A 165 -38.57 -9.27 -21.89
CA SER A 165 -38.77 -8.18 -22.83
C SER A 165 -39.30 -6.92 -22.15
N GLU A 166 -39.08 -5.79 -22.80
CA GLU A 166 -39.60 -4.48 -22.41
C GLU A 166 -41.13 -4.45 -22.23
N VAL A 167 -41.85 -5.14 -23.11
CA VAL A 167 -43.32 -5.23 -23.06
C VAL A 167 -43.77 -6.01 -21.82
N GLU A 168 -43.07 -7.10 -21.48
CA GLU A 168 -43.36 -7.88 -20.28
C GLU A 168 -43.07 -7.07 -19.01
N PHE A 169 -41.96 -6.35 -18.98
CA PHE A 169 -41.60 -5.44 -17.90
C PHE A 169 -42.69 -4.39 -17.67
N LYS A 170 -43.08 -3.64 -18.71
CA LYS A 170 -44.14 -2.62 -18.64
C LYS A 170 -45.47 -3.18 -18.14
N ARG A 171 -45.85 -4.39 -18.56
CA ARG A 171 -47.06 -5.06 -18.09
C ARG A 171 -46.98 -5.47 -16.62
N ALA A 172 -45.83 -5.94 -16.15
CA ALA A 172 -45.60 -6.24 -14.74
C ALA A 172 -45.66 -4.96 -13.90
N TYR A 173 -44.95 -3.92 -14.33
CA TYR A 173 -44.94 -2.60 -13.70
C TYR A 173 -46.35 -2.02 -13.55
N ALA A 174 -47.14 -2.00 -14.63
CA ALA A 174 -48.51 -1.50 -14.60
C ALA A 174 -49.41 -2.30 -13.64
N ARG A 175 -49.26 -3.63 -13.60
CA ARG A 175 -50.00 -4.47 -12.64
C ARG A 175 -49.66 -4.12 -11.19
N TYR A 176 -48.37 -3.96 -10.88
CA TYR A 176 -47.94 -3.61 -9.52
C TYR A 176 -48.38 -2.19 -9.13
N ALA A 177 -48.24 -1.22 -10.03
CA ALA A 177 -48.68 0.16 -9.79
C ALA A 177 -50.18 0.22 -9.46
N LEU A 178 -51.01 -0.48 -10.24
CA LEU A 178 -52.45 -0.58 -9.98
C LEU A 178 -52.75 -1.28 -8.64
N ALA A 179 -52.07 -2.39 -8.34
CA ALA A 179 -52.23 -3.11 -7.07
C ALA A 179 -51.81 -2.26 -5.85
N SER A 180 -50.88 -1.32 -6.03
CA SER A 180 -50.47 -0.34 -5.02
C SER A 180 -51.38 0.89 -4.95
N GLY A 181 -52.46 0.95 -5.74
CA GLY A 181 -53.44 2.03 -5.71
C GLY A 181 -53.07 3.26 -6.55
N LEU A 182 -52.06 3.18 -7.43
CA LEU A 182 -51.73 4.26 -8.34
C LEU A 182 -52.70 4.30 -9.52
N THR A 183 -53.10 5.51 -9.91
CA THR A 183 -53.81 5.74 -11.17
C THR A 183 -52.89 5.51 -12.37
N ARG A 184 -53.46 5.28 -13.55
CA ARG A 184 -52.70 5.11 -14.80
C ARG A 184 -51.77 6.29 -15.06
N GLU A 185 -52.26 7.51 -14.86
CA GLU A 185 -51.50 8.74 -15.09
C GLU A 185 -50.35 8.88 -14.10
N GLN A 186 -50.53 8.47 -12.83
CA GLN A 186 -49.45 8.41 -11.85
C GLN A 186 -48.41 7.37 -12.24
N ALA A 187 -48.82 6.15 -12.60
CA ALA A 187 -47.90 5.09 -13.01
C ALA A 187 -47.04 5.50 -14.21
N VAL A 188 -47.63 6.16 -15.22
CA VAL A 188 -46.88 6.67 -16.39
C VAL A 188 -45.89 7.77 -15.99
N ARG A 189 -46.27 8.69 -15.08
CA ARG A 189 -45.36 9.74 -14.60
C ARG A 189 -44.17 9.17 -13.84
N VAL A 190 -44.41 8.21 -12.94
CA VAL A 190 -43.33 7.54 -12.17
C VAL A 190 -42.43 6.75 -13.12
N TYR A 191 -42.99 5.97 -14.04
CA TYR A 191 -42.22 5.23 -15.03
C TYR A 191 -41.36 6.15 -15.90
N SER A 192 -41.91 7.28 -16.37
CA SER A 192 -41.17 8.26 -17.18
C SER A 192 -40.05 8.93 -16.38
N PHE A 193 -40.28 9.20 -15.10
CA PHE A 193 -39.27 9.73 -14.19
C PHE A 193 -38.13 8.73 -13.96
N GLU A 194 -38.44 7.46 -13.68
CA GLU A 194 -37.45 6.40 -13.42
C GLU A 194 -36.63 6.02 -14.66
N THR A 195 -37.18 6.18 -15.86
CA THR A 195 -36.52 5.83 -17.14
C THR A 195 -35.86 7.01 -17.85
N GLY A 196 -35.94 8.22 -17.30
CA GLY A 196 -35.48 9.44 -17.98
C GLY A 196 -36.23 9.75 -19.28
N GLY A 197 -37.43 9.19 -19.47
CA GLY A 197 -38.32 9.41 -20.61
C GLY A 197 -38.13 8.49 -21.81
N THR A 198 -36.94 7.88 -22.01
CA THR A 198 -36.66 7.01 -23.18
C THR A 198 -35.91 5.71 -22.85
N GLY A 199 -35.65 5.39 -21.58
CA GLY A 199 -34.91 4.19 -21.19
C GLY A 199 -35.68 2.87 -21.40
N SER A 200 -34.99 1.85 -21.91
CA SER A 200 -35.45 0.44 -21.90
C SER A 200 -35.36 -0.15 -20.48
N TYR A 201 -36.03 -1.27 -20.23
CA TYR A 201 -35.88 -2.11 -19.04
C TYR A 201 -34.41 -2.40 -18.71
N ASP A 202 -33.55 -2.56 -19.73
CA ASP A 202 -32.12 -2.81 -19.54
C ASP A 202 -31.38 -1.64 -18.85
N VAL A 203 -31.86 -0.41 -19.07
CA VAL A 203 -31.38 0.82 -18.40
C VAL A 203 -31.80 0.83 -16.93
N GLN A 204 -33.00 0.33 -16.60
CA GLN A 204 -33.47 0.21 -15.21
C GLN A 204 -32.84 -0.97 -14.46
N ALA A 205 -32.52 -2.06 -15.16
CA ALA A 205 -31.86 -3.23 -14.58
C ALA A 205 -30.34 -3.04 -14.41
N GLY A 206 -29.78 -1.91 -14.87
CA GLY A 206 -28.34 -1.64 -14.82
C GLY A 206 -27.51 -2.57 -15.71
N ILE A 207 -28.13 -3.15 -16.75
CA ILE A 207 -27.50 -4.10 -17.67
C ILE A 207 -26.74 -3.35 -18.76
N GLU A 208 -27.18 -2.15 -19.15
CA GLU A 208 -26.44 -1.32 -20.10
C GLU A 208 -25.21 -0.67 -19.44
N HIS A 209 -24.03 -1.20 -19.75
CA HIS A 209 -22.74 -0.52 -19.56
C HIS A 209 -22.38 0.21 -20.85
N GLY A 210 -22.86 1.45 -21.02
CA GLY A 210 -22.33 2.40 -22.00
C GLY A 210 -22.59 2.07 -23.48
N GLY A 211 -23.01 3.08 -24.24
CA GLY A 211 -22.88 3.05 -25.70
C GLY A 211 -21.44 3.18 -26.16
#